data_AF-D2GVL1-F1
#
_entry.id   AF-D2GVL1-F1
#
_cell.length_a   1.000
_cell.length_b   1.000
_cell.length_c   1.000
_cell.angle_alpha   90.00
_cell.angle_beta   90.00
_cell.angle_gamma   90.00
#
_symmetry.space_group_name_H-M   'P 1'
#
loop_
_entity.id
_entity.type
_entity.pdbx_description
1 polymer ?
#
loop_
_entity_poly.entity_id
_entity_poly.type
_entity_poly.pdbx_seq_one_letter_code
_entity_poly.pdbx_strand_id
1 'polypeptide(L)'
;PNVCAVQKLIGTNKKYFTNCKQWYQRKICGKSTVISYECCPGYEKVPGEKGCPAALPLSNLYETLGIVGSTTTQLYTDRTEKLRPEMEGPGSFTIFAPSNEAWASLPAEVLDSLVSNVNIELLNALRYHMVNRRVLTDELKHGMALTSMYQNSGIQIHHYPNGIVTVNCARLLKADHHATNGVVHLIDKVISTVTNNIQQIIEIEDTFETLRAAVAASGLNTVLEGDGQFTLLAPTNEAFEKIPAETLNRILGDPEALRDLLNNHILKSAMCAEAIVAGMSMETLEGTTLEVGCSGDMLTINGKAIISNKDILATNGVIHFIDELLIPDSAKTLFELAAESDVSTAVDLFRQAGLGTHLSGKERLTLLAPMNSIFKDGTPNIDSHTKNLLLNHMIKDQLASKYLYHGQTLDTLGGKKLRVFVYRNSLCIENSCIAAHDKRGRYGTLFTMDRMLTPPMGTVMDVLKGDNRFSMLVAAIQSAGLTETLNREGVYTVFAPTNEAFQAMPPEELNKLLGNAKELANILKYHIGDEILVSGGIGALVRLKSLQGDKLEVSSKNNIVSVNKEPVAEADIMATNGVVYAISSVLQPPAVRPQERGDELADSALDIFKQASAYSR
;
A
#
# COMPACT_ATOMS: atom_id res chain seq x y z
N PRO A 1 -28.49 -20.47 28.93
CA PRO A 1 -29.26 -19.31 28.39
C PRO A 1 -28.57 -18.01 28.82
N ASN A 2 -28.68 -16.94 28.02
CA ASN A 2 -28.25 -15.57 28.35
C ASN A 2 -26.80 -15.45 28.89
N VAL A 3 -25.89 -16.20 28.28
CA VAL A 3 -24.45 -16.11 28.57
C VAL A 3 -23.82 -15.26 27.49
N CYS A 4 -22.97 -14.31 27.90
CA CYS A 4 -22.22 -13.42 27.02
C CYS A 4 -20.74 -13.76 27.10
N ALA A 5 -20.05 -13.67 25.95
CA ALA A 5 -18.63 -13.94 25.88
C ALA A 5 -17.84 -12.65 26.13
N VAL A 6 -16.84 -12.76 27.00
CA VAL A 6 -15.94 -11.67 27.38
C VAL A 6 -14.53 -12.07 27.03
N GLN A 7 -13.94 -11.35 26.10
CA GLN A 7 -12.56 -11.57 25.69
C GLN A 7 -11.62 -10.71 26.53
N LYS A 8 -10.70 -11.35 27.26
CA LYS A 8 -9.74 -10.68 28.14
C LYS A 8 -8.33 -10.81 27.56
N LEU A 9 -7.58 -9.71 27.52
CA LEU A 9 -6.15 -9.77 27.20
C LEU A 9 -5.38 -10.40 28.36
N ILE A 10 -4.51 -11.36 28.06
CA ILE A 10 -3.68 -12.00 29.08
C ILE A 10 -2.70 -10.98 29.66
N GLY A 11 -2.64 -10.91 31.00
CA GLY A 11 -1.77 -9.99 31.72
C GLY A 11 -2.27 -8.54 31.82
N THR A 12 -3.50 -8.24 31.40
CA THR A 12 -4.10 -6.91 31.57
C THR A 12 -5.53 -6.99 32.11
N ASN A 13 -6.08 -5.82 32.49
CA ASN A 13 -7.49 -5.67 32.87
C ASN A 13 -8.39 -5.33 31.67
N LYS A 14 -7.85 -5.23 30.45
CA LYS A 14 -8.62 -4.91 29.25
C LYS A 14 -9.54 -6.07 28.88
N LYS A 15 -10.84 -5.78 28.82
CA LYS A 15 -11.92 -6.69 28.44
C LYS A 15 -12.68 -6.13 27.23
N TYR A 16 -13.08 -7.03 26.34
CA TYR A 16 -13.93 -6.77 25.19
C TYR A 16 -15.19 -7.62 25.36
N PHE A 17 -16.33 -6.94 25.51
CA PHE A 17 -17.62 -7.60 25.68
C PHE A 17 -18.24 -7.79 24.30
N THR A 18 -18.61 -9.02 23.97
CA THR A 18 -19.16 -9.37 22.66
C THR A 18 -20.52 -10.01 22.83
N ASN A 19 -21.44 -9.74 21.91
CA ASN A 19 -22.59 -10.62 21.74
C ASN A 19 -22.02 -11.98 21.26
N CYS A 20 -22.55 -13.11 21.73
CA CYS A 20 -21.99 -14.44 21.42
C CYS A 20 -22.01 -14.84 19.93
N LYS A 21 -22.28 -13.90 19.02
CA LYS A 21 -22.58 -14.17 17.61
C LYS A 21 -21.48 -13.83 16.60
N GLN A 22 -20.37 -13.18 16.92
CA GLN A 22 -19.33 -12.97 15.88
C GLN A 22 -17.92 -12.64 16.43
N TRP A 23 -16.94 -13.36 15.86
CA TRP A 23 -15.50 -13.03 15.74
C TRP A 23 -14.67 -12.84 17.02
N TYR A 24 -13.98 -13.92 17.44
CA TYR A 24 -12.92 -13.85 18.43
C TYR A 24 -11.56 -13.69 17.76
N GLN A 25 -10.89 -12.56 17.96
CA GLN A 25 -9.51 -12.38 17.50
C GLN A 25 -8.55 -13.13 18.44
N ARG A 26 -7.78 -14.11 17.96
CA ARG A 26 -6.83 -14.84 18.82
C ARG A 26 -5.84 -13.92 19.55
N LYS A 27 -5.47 -12.82 18.90
CA LYS A 27 -4.61 -11.78 19.45
C LYS A 27 -5.26 -10.41 19.26
N ILE A 28 -5.07 -9.53 20.23
CA ILE A 28 -5.41 -8.11 20.14
C ILE A 28 -4.12 -7.33 20.39
N CYS A 29 -3.73 -6.45 19.46
CA CYS A 29 -2.47 -5.69 19.52
C CYS A 29 -1.25 -6.58 19.82
N GLY A 30 -1.18 -7.74 19.16
CA GLY A 30 -0.11 -8.73 19.33
C GLY A 30 -0.19 -9.58 20.60
N LYS A 31 -1.03 -9.23 21.58
CA LYS A 31 -1.20 -9.97 22.85
C LYS A 31 -2.26 -11.06 22.74
N SER A 32 -1.97 -12.23 23.28
CA SER A 32 -2.91 -13.35 23.35
C SER A 32 -4.13 -13.04 24.23
N THR A 33 -5.27 -13.62 23.88
CA THR A 33 -6.52 -13.42 24.60
C THR A 33 -7.05 -14.73 25.19
N VAL A 34 -7.83 -14.61 26.27
CA VAL A 34 -8.62 -15.70 26.85
C VAL A 34 -10.10 -15.34 26.79
N ILE A 35 -10.94 -16.30 26.44
CA ILE A 35 -12.39 -16.12 26.42
C ILE A 35 -12.94 -16.60 27.76
N SER A 36 -13.61 -15.69 28.47
CA SER A 36 -14.41 -15.98 29.65
C SER A 36 -15.89 -15.80 29.35
N TYR A 37 -16.75 -16.38 30.18
CA TYR A 37 -18.21 -16.32 30.02
C TYR A 37 -18.85 -15.72 31.28
N GLU A 38 -19.67 -14.71 31.07
CA GLU A 38 -20.41 -13.99 32.12
C GLU A 38 -21.91 -13.93 31.75
N CYS A 39 -22.79 -13.53 32.68
CA CYS A 39 -24.19 -13.33 32.34
C CYS A 39 -24.35 -12.10 31.43
N CYS A 40 -25.25 -12.19 30.45
CA CYS A 40 -25.60 -11.04 29.63
C CYS A 40 -26.28 -9.93 30.46
N PRO A 41 -26.24 -8.67 29.98
CA PRO A 41 -26.93 -7.55 30.63
C PRO A 41 -28.37 -7.89 31.01
N GLY A 42 -28.73 -7.73 32.29
CA GLY A 42 -30.07 -7.97 32.81
C GLY A 42 -30.39 -9.42 33.22
N TYR A 43 -29.40 -10.32 33.29
CA TYR A 43 -29.63 -11.72 33.70
C TYR A 43 -28.69 -12.15 34.82
N GLU A 44 -29.13 -13.13 35.63
CA GLU A 44 -28.36 -13.71 36.72
C GLU A 44 -28.40 -15.24 36.73
N LYS A 45 -27.47 -15.84 37.50
CA LYS A 45 -27.37 -17.29 37.67
C LYS A 45 -28.36 -17.77 38.73
N VAL A 46 -28.98 -18.91 38.49
CA VAL A 46 -29.81 -19.61 39.48
C VAL A 46 -29.04 -20.85 39.97
N PRO A 47 -28.84 -21.02 41.29
CA PRO A 47 -28.15 -22.20 41.83
C PRO A 47 -28.81 -23.51 41.36
N GLY A 48 -27.99 -24.42 40.81
CA GLY A 48 -28.46 -25.70 40.27
C GLY A 48 -28.83 -25.68 38.78
N GLU A 49 -28.91 -24.51 38.14
CA GLU A 49 -29.22 -24.38 36.72
C GLU A 49 -28.01 -23.94 35.88
N LYS A 50 -27.97 -24.36 34.60
CA LYS A 50 -26.91 -23.97 33.66
C LYS A 50 -27.20 -22.60 33.04
N GLY A 51 -26.18 -21.73 33.02
CA GLY A 51 -26.26 -20.41 32.39
C GLY A 51 -26.87 -19.36 33.31
N CYS A 52 -27.57 -18.37 32.72
CA CYS A 52 -28.19 -17.25 33.43
C CYS A 52 -29.69 -17.17 33.08
N PRO A 53 -30.52 -18.06 33.64
CA PRO A 53 -31.93 -18.18 33.24
C PRO A 53 -32.83 -17.10 33.83
N ALA A 54 -32.48 -16.51 34.98
CA ALA A 54 -33.29 -15.49 35.65
C ALA A 54 -33.01 -14.10 35.07
N ALA A 55 -34.08 -13.34 34.79
CA ALA A 55 -34.00 -11.94 34.41
C ALA A 55 -34.05 -11.06 35.65
N LEU A 56 -33.16 -10.07 35.74
CA LEU A 56 -33.14 -9.09 36.81
C LEU A 56 -34.29 -8.09 36.62
N PRO A 57 -34.99 -7.70 37.70
CA PRO A 57 -35.98 -6.63 37.63
C PRO A 57 -35.30 -5.32 37.23
N LEU A 58 -35.99 -4.50 36.42
CA LEU A 58 -35.51 -3.17 36.08
C LEU A 58 -35.51 -2.28 37.33
N SER A 59 -34.41 -1.57 37.55
CA SER A 59 -34.29 -0.52 38.56
C SER A 59 -34.14 0.85 37.88
N ASN A 60 -34.19 1.93 38.66
CA ASN A 60 -33.96 3.28 38.12
C ASN A 60 -32.50 3.46 37.64
N LEU A 61 -32.22 4.55 36.94
CA LEU A 61 -30.92 4.81 36.32
C LEU A 61 -29.78 4.83 37.33
N TYR A 62 -30.02 5.41 38.52
CA TYR A 62 -29.02 5.49 39.60
C TYR A 62 -28.67 4.09 40.14
N GLU A 63 -29.66 3.26 40.46
CA GLU A 63 -29.43 1.89 40.93
C GLU A 63 -28.79 1.01 39.85
N THR A 64 -29.11 1.26 38.59
CA THR A 64 -28.51 0.55 37.45
C THR A 64 -27.00 0.83 37.33
N LEU A 65 -26.50 1.99 37.80
CA LEU A 65 -25.05 2.24 37.90
C LEU A 65 -24.34 1.19 38.77
N GLY A 66 -24.93 0.85 39.92
CA GLY A 66 -24.43 -0.19 40.82
C GLY A 66 -24.44 -1.57 40.14
N ILE A 67 -25.52 -1.90 39.43
CA ILE A 67 -25.67 -3.17 38.69
C ILE A 67 -24.58 -3.34 37.62
N VAL A 68 -24.24 -2.28 36.88
CA VAL A 68 -23.18 -2.35 35.86
C VAL A 68 -21.76 -2.33 36.45
N GLY A 69 -21.63 -1.99 37.74
CA GLY A 69 -20.36 -1.90 38.46
C GLY A 69 -19.72 -0.51 38.42
N SER A 70 -20.46 0.55 38.07
CA SER A 70 -19.98 1.94 38.05
C SER A 70 -20.20 2.61 39.40
N THR A 71 -19.67 2.01 40.47
CA THR A 71 -19.90 2.44 41.85
C THR A 71 -19.29 3.80 42.16
N THR A 72 -18.17 4.18 41.53
CA THR A 72 -17.57 5.50 41.71
C THR A 72 -18.45 6.60 41.10
N THR A 73 -19.03 6.36 39.91
CA THR A 73 -20.00 7.28 39.31
C THR A 73 -21.26 7.40 40.16
N GLN A 74 -21.73 6.29 40.74
CA GLN A 74 -22.87 6.28 41.66
C GLN A 74 -22.57 7.12 42.92
N LEU A 75 -21.41 6.92 43.54
CA LEU A 75 -20.94 7.71 44.68
C LEU A 75 -20.85 9.20 44.37
N TYR A 76 -20.28 9.56 43.21
CA TYR A 76 -20.17 10.97 42.82
C TYR A 76 -21.52 11.60 42.52
N THR A 77 -22.46 10.85 41.94
CA THR A 77 -23.84 11.29 41.75
C THR A 77 -24.48 11.66 43.09
N ASP A 78 -24.32 10.82 44.12
CA ASP A 78 -24.82 11.11 45.47
C ASP A 78 -24.21 12.38 46.07
N ARG A 79 -22.89 12.56 45.91
CA ARG A 79 -22.18 13.73 46.44
C ARG A 79 -22.63 15.06 45.84
N THR A 80 -23.25 15.06 44.65
CA THR A 80 -23.80 16.30 44.07
C THR A 80 -25.07 16.77 44.76
N GLU A 81 -25.74 15.91 45.54
CA GLU A 81 -27.06 16.11 46.18
C GLU A 81 -28.23 16.48 45.25
N LYS A 82 -27.97 16.74 43.96
CA LYS A 82 -28.94 17.19 42.96
C LYS A 82 -29.23 16.17 41.88
N LEU A 83 -28.22 15.39 41.47
CA LEU A 83 -28.36 14.49 40.31
C LEU A 83 -29.06 13.19 40.67
N ARG A 84 -28.89 12.68 41.91
CA ARG A 84 -29.54 11.44 42.36
C ARG A 84 -31.09 11.52 42.25
N PRO A 85 -31.79 12.54 42.78
CA PRO A 85 -33.25 12.63 42.61
C PRO A 85 -33.71 12.67 41.16
N GLU A 86 -32.93 13.27 40.26
CA GLU A 86 -33.22 13.30 38.81
C GLU A 86 -33.09 11.89 38.19
N MET A 87 -32.05 11.14 38.58
CA MET A 87 -31.82 9.77 38.11
C MET A 87 -32.77 8.72 38.70
N GLU A 88 -33.36 8.98 39.88
CA GLU A 88 -34.40 8.13 40.49
C GLU A 88 -35.82 8.52 40.02
N GLY A 89 -36.01 9.77 39.60
CA GLY A 89 -37.29 10.37 39.23
C GLY A 89 -37.79 10.04 37.81
N PRO A 90 -38.91 10.67 37.40
CA PRO A 90 -39.49 10.46 36.08
C PRO A 90 -38.62 11.08 34.97
N GLY A 91 -38.54 10.39 33.83
CA GLY A 91 -37.80 10.86 32.66
C GLY A 91 -37.38 9.71 31.76
N SER A 92 -36.64 10.05 30.71
CA SER A 92 -35.97 9.07 29.86
C SER A 92 -34.55 9.55 29.63
N PHE A 93 -33.57 8.81 30.11
CA PHE A 93 -32.18 9.25 30.10
C PHE A 93 -31.25 8.21 29.47
N THR A 94 -30.09 8.67 29.04
CA THR A 94 -28.91 7.83 28.79
C THR A 94 -27.77 8.37 29.62
N ILE A 95 -27.01 7.50 30.28
CA ILE A 95 -25.75 7.88 30.91
C ILE A 95 -24.62 7.00 30.37
N PHE A 96 -23.57 7.64 29.88
CA PHE A 96 -22.29 7.01 29.57
C PHE A 96 -21.44 7.00 30.83
N ALA A 97 -21.71 6.05 31.73
CA ALA A 97 -21.09 5.99 33.05
C ALA A 97 -19.61 5.54 32.95
N PRO A 98 -18.64 6.33 33.42
CA PRO A 98 -17.25 5.89 33.46
C PRO A 98 -17.05 4.71 34.41
N SER A 99 -16.14 3.80 34.09
CA SER A 99 -15.79 2.70 35.00
C SER A 99 -15.06 3.21 36.25
N ASN A 100 -14.95 2.36 37.27
CA ASN A 100 -14.19 2.70 38.47
C ASN A 100 -12.70 2.95 38.13
N GLU A 101 -12.15 2.17 37.20
CA GLU A 101 -10.79 2.33 36.69
C GLU A 101 -10.64 3.63 35.90
N ALA A 102 -11.66 4.06 35.16
CA ALA A 102 -11.65 5.33 34.44
C ALA A 102 -11.47 6.51 35.40
N TRP A 103 -12.23 6.55 36.49
CA TRP A 103 -12.07 7.56 37.54
C TRP A 103 -10.71 7.48 38.24
N ALA A 104 -10.25 6.27 38.54
CA ALA A 104 -8.94 6.05 39.19
C ALA A 104 -7.74 6.42 38.29
N SER A 105 -7.95 6.52 36.97
CA SER A 105 -6.90 6.85 36.00
C SER A 105 -6.82 8.36 35.71
N LEU A 106 -7.70 9.19 36.28
CA LEU A 106 -7.61 10.63 36.15
C LEU A 106 -6.35 11.18 36.86
N PRO A 107 -5.69 12.21 36.30
CA PRO A 107 -4.66 12.94 37.02
C PRO A 107 -5.20 13.49 38.35
N ALA A 108 -4.35 13.53 39.38
CA ALA A 108 -4.76 13.91 40.73
C ALA A 108 -5.31 15.34 40.77
N GLU A 109 -4.74 16.25 39.98
CA GLU A 109 -5.14 17.66 39.88
C GLU A 109 -6.54 17.79 39.24
N VAL A 110 -6.82 16.96 38.22
CA VAL A 110 -8.13 16.94 37.56
C VAL A 110 -9.17 16.37 38.51
N LEU A 111 -8.84 15.29 39.22
CA LEU A 111 -9.77 14.68 40.18
C LEU A 111 -10.07 15.64 41.34
N ASP A 112 -9.05 16.33 41.88
CA ASP A 112 -9.19 17.29 42.97
C ASP A 112 -10.10 18.46 42.60
N SER A 113 -9.93 19.02 41.39
CA SER A 113 -10.79 20.12 40.91
C SER A 113 -12.26 19.72 40.78
N LEU A 114 -12.55 18.47 40.40
CA LEU A 114 -13.91 17.94 40.35
C LEU A 114 -14.50 17.73 41.76
N VAL A 115 -13.76 17.06 42.65
CA VAL A 115 -14.30 16.65 43.96
C VAL A 115 -14.33 17.78 44.99
N SER A 116 -13.53 18.84 44.82
CA SER A 116 -13.55 20.02 45.68
C SER A 116 -14.77 20.92 45.43
N ASN A 117 -15.35 20.87 44.22
CA ASN A 117 -16.52 21.65 43.86
C ASN A 117 -17.66 20.77 43.32
N VAL A 118 -18.21 19.93 44.21
CA VAL A 118 -19.23 18.92 43.85
C VAL A 118 -20.52 19.51 43.26
N ASN A 119 -20.86 20.75 43.64
CA ASN A 119 -22.11 21.40 43.24
C ASN A 119 -22.08 22.00 41.84
N ILE A 120 -20.88 22.20 41.29
CA ILE A 120 -20.67 22.85 39.99
C ILE A 120 -19.87 21.90 39.09
N GLU A 121 -18.58 21.69 39.38
CA GLU A 121 -17.67 20.96 38.48
C GLU A 121 -18.07 19.49 38.34
N LEU A 122 -18.27 18.78 39.45
CA LEU A 122 -18.67 17.37 39.40
C LEU A 122 -20.05 17.18 38.79
N LEU A 123 -21.01 18.06 39.13
CA LEU A 123 -22.36 18.02 38.58
C LEU A 123 -22.35 18.27 37.07
N ASN A 124 -21.59 19.26 36.60
CA ASN A 124 -21.44 19.58 35.19
C ASN A 124 -20.78 18.44 34.42
N ALA A 125 -19.69 17.88 34.97
CA ALA A 125 -19.02 16.72 34.41
C ALA A 125 -19.97 15.52 34.26
N LEU A 126 -20.73 15.18 35.31
CA LEU A 126 -21.70 14.08 35.25
C LEU A 126 -22.83 14.36 34.25
N ARG A 127 -23.35 15.60 34.20
CA ARG A 127 -24.36 15.98 33.20
C ARG A 127 -23.85 15.91 31.76
N TYR A 128 -22.56 16.15 31.55
CA TYR A 128 -21.95 16.00 30.22
C TYR A 128 -21.92 14.53 29.77
N HIS A 129 -21.87 13.57 30.70
CA HIS A 129 -21.99 12.14 30.41
C HIS A 129 -23.45 11.69 30.16
N MET A 130 -24.43 12.58 30.31
CA MET A 130 -25.85 12.26 30.22
C MET A 130 -26.52 12.86 28.98
N VAL A 131 -27.53 12.17 28.46
CA VAL A 131 -28.42 12.61 27.38
C VAL A 131 -29.86 12.52 27.86
N ASN A 132 -30.69 13.52 27.53
CA ASN A 132 -32.08 13.66 27.98
C ASN A 132 -33.10 12.79 27.20
N ARG A 133 -32.63 11.68 26.62
CA ARG A 133 -33.44 10.63 25.98
C ARG A 133 -32.72 9.29 26.08
N ARG A 134 -33.46 8.19 25.93
CA ARG A 134 -32.86 6.86 25.77
C ARG A 134 -32.20 6.77 24.40
N VAL A 135 -30.95 6.31 24.35
CA VAL A 135 -30.16 6.08 23.14
C VAL A 135 -29.51 4.70 23.27
N LEU A 136 -29.91 3.76 22.44
CA LEU A 136 -29.38 2.38 22.42
C LEU A 136 -28.25 2.23 21.40
N THR A 137 -27.52 1.11 21.43
CA THR A 137 -26.37 0.88 20.54
C THR A 137 -26.71 0.89 19.05
N ASP A 138 -27.93 0.54 18.65
CA ASP A 138 -28.42 0.61 17.27
C ASP A 138 -28.59 2.06 16.78
N GLU A 139 -28.77 3.00 17.71
CA GLU A 139 -28.80 4.44 17.43
C GLU A 139 -27.41 5.08 17.44
N LEU A 140 -26.40 4.46 18.04
CA LEU A 140 -25.01 4.94 18.11
C LEU A 140 -24.28 4.72 16.78
N LYS A 141 -24.56 5.60 15.80
CA LYS A 141 -23.99 5.55 14.45
C LYS A 141 -22.61 6.21 14.39
N HIS A 142 -21.79 5.78 13.44
CA HIS A 142 -20.48 6.38 13.20
C HIS A 142 -20.60 7.86 12.83
N GLY A 143 -19.83 8.70 13.52
CA GLY A 143 -19.66 10.11 13.20
C GLY A 143 -20.82 11.01 13.62
N MET A 144 -21.73 10.54 14.48
CA MET A 144 -22.80 11.39 15.00
C MET A 144 -22.35 12.15 16.26
N ALA A 145 -23.02 13.27 16.55
CA ALA A 145 -22.91 13.97 17.82
C ALA A 145 -24.23 13.87 18.59
N LEU A 146 -24.17 13.49 19.86
CA LEU A 146 -25.31 13.52 20.79
C LEU A 146 -25.28 14.82 21.60
N THR A 147 -26.44 15.42 21.84
CA THR A 147 -26.55 16.59 22.72
C THR A 147 -26.54 16.14 24.18
N SER A 148 -25.53 16.55 24.95
CA SER A 148 -25.46 16.26 26.39
C SER A 148 -26.44 17.12 27.20
N MET A 149 -26.66 16.74 28.45
CA MET A 149 -27.43 17.51 29.43
C MET A 149 -26.64 18.66 30.06
N TYR A 150 -25.39 18.88 29.66
CA TYR A 150 -24.56 20.01 30.06
C TYR A 150 -24.46 21.01 28.91
N GLN A 151 -25.11 22.17 29.04
CA GLN A 151 -25.06 23.28 28.06
C GLN A 151 -25.33 22.89 26.60
N ASN A 152 -26.02 21.78 26.35
CA ASN A 152 -26.21 21.19 25.03
C ASN A 152 -24.90 20.88 24.28
N SER A 153 -23.78 20.70 25.00
CA SER A 153 -22.48 20.36 24.41
C SER A 153 -22.54 19.00 23.73
N GLY A 154 -21.87 18.86 22.58
CA GLY A 154 -21.88 17.65 21.77
C GLY A 154 -20.97 16.55 22.32
N ILE A 155 -21.46 15.32 22.34
CA ILE A 155 -20.71 14.08 22.61
C ILE A 155 -20.51 13.37 21.27
N GLN A 156 -19.26 13.16 20.88
CA GLN A 156 -18.89 12.50 19.64
C GLN A 156 -19.00 10.98 19.77
N ILE A 157 -19.70 10.35 18.82
CA ILE A 157 -19.91 8.91 18.77
C ILE A 157 -19.27 8.36 17.49
N HIS A 158 -18.45 7.33 17.64
CA HIS A 158 -17.88 6.59 16.51
C HIS A 158 -18.17 5.10 16.66
N HIS A 159 -18.65 4.49 15.57
CA HIS A 159 -18.91 3.05 15.49
C HIS A 159 -18.05 2.49 14.37
N TYR A 160 -17.18 1.53 14.69
CA TYR A 160 -16.19 1.00 13.77
C TYR A 160 -16.64 -0.34 13.17
N PRO A 161 -16.14 -0.73 11.99
CA PRO A 161 -16.53 -1.99 11.34
C PRO A 161 -16.23 -3.26 12.16
N ASN A 162 -15.30 -3.18 13.11
CA ASN A 162 -14.99 -4.27 14.05
C ASN A 162 -15.96 -4.37 15.23
N GLY A 163 -17.03 -3.56 15.25
CA GLY A 163 -18.07 -3.54 16.29
C GLY A 163 -17.71 -2.71 17.53
N ILE A 164 -16.53 -2.11 17.57
CA ILE A 164 -16.17 -1.19 18.66
C ILE A 164 -16.98 0.09 18.51
N VAL A 165 -17.53 0.57 19.62
CA VAL A 165 -18.17 1.87 19.73
C VAL A 165 -17.35 2.73 20.70
N THR A 166 -17.11 3.98 20.34
CA THR A 166 -16.46 4.96 21.22
C THR A 166 -17.32 6.20 21.41
N VAL A 167 -17.21 6.78 22.61
CA VAL A 167 -17.88 7.99 23.08
C VAL A 167 -16.76 8.95 23.47
N ASN A 168 -16.51 10.01 22.68
CA ASN A 168 -15.33 10.88 22.86
C ASN A 168 -14.02 10.07 22.98
N CYS A 169 -13.83 9.07 22.12
CA CYS A 169 -12.71 8.13 22.18
C CYS A 169 -12.55 7.33 23.49
N ALA A 170 -13.56 7.31 24.35
CA ALA A 170 -13.74 6.31 25.42
C ALA A 170 -14.48 5.10 24.83
N ARG A 171 -13.93 3.89 24.96
CA ARG A 171 -14.56 2.67 24.46
C ARG A 171 -15.77 2.30 25.29
N LEU A 172 -16.85 1.92 24.61
CA LEU A 172 -18.04 1.34 25.21
C LEU A 172 -17.72 -0.07 25.71
N LEU A 173 -17.67 -0.25 27.03
CA LEU A 173 -17.34 -1.51 27.69
C LEU A 173 -18.58 -2.41 27.77
N LYS A 174 -19.65 -1.91 28.39
CA LYS A 174 -20.93 -2.61 28.52
C LYS A 174 -22.01 -1.69 28.00
N ALA A 175 -22.96 -2.24 27.26
CA ALA A 175 -23.96 -1.45 26.58
C ALA A 175 -25.38 -1.98 26.83
N ASP A 176 -26.36 -1.11 26.58
CA ASP A 176 -27.79 -1.39 26.62
C ASP A 176 -28.29 -1.95 27.96
N HIS A 177 -27.74 -1.47 29.08
CA HIS A 177 -28.28 -1.81 30.39
C HIS A 177 -29.54 -0.97 30.66
N HIS A 178 -30.70 -1.58 30.39
CA HIS A 178 -31.99 -0.95 30.57
C HIS A 178 -32.27 -0.61 32.05
N ALA A 179 -32.74 0.60 32.28
CA ALA A 179 -33.32 1.07 33.54
C ALA A 179 -34.82 1.39 33.34
N THR A 180 -35.57 1.56 34.43
CA THR A 180 -36.99 1.93 34.40
C THR A 180 -37.24 3.30 33.75
N ASN A 181 -36.27 4.22 33.86
CA ASN A 181 -36.33 5.59 33.34
C ASN A 181 -35.15 5.92 32.39
N GLY A 182 -34.51 4.91 31.77
CA GLY A 182 -33.41 5.17 30.84
C GLY A 182 -32.56 3.97 30.44
N VAL A 183 -31.30 4.24 30.09
CA VAL A 183 -30.28 3.23 29.76
C VAL A 183 -28.91 3.66 30.28
N VAL A 184 -28.14 2.71 30.79
CA VAL A 184 -26.75 2.89 31.22
C VAL A 184 -25.82 2.22 30.21
N HIS A 185 -24.79 2.95 29.79
CA HIS A 185 -23.66 2.41 29.06
C HIS A 185 -22.38 2.64 29.86
N LEU A 186 -21.58 1.61 30.08
CA LEU A 186 -20.30 1.71 30.80
C LEU A 186 -19.19 2.07 29.80
N ILE A 187 -18.42 3.13 30.08
CA ILE A 187 -17.29 3.58 29.24
C ILE A 187 -15.96 3.51 30.00
N ASP A 188 -14.84 3.43 29.27
CA ASP A 188 -13.51 3.19 29.85
C ASP A 188 -12.68 4.44 30.22
N LYS A 189 -13.21 5.64 29.95
CA LYS A 189 -12.61 6.93 30.33
C LYS A 189 -13.69 7.88 30.86
N VAL A 190 -13.28 8.85 31.68
CA VAL A 190 -14.10 10.02 31.98
C VAL A 190 -13.98 10.99 30.81
N ILE A 191 -15.09 11.38 30.21
CA ILE A 191 -15.10 12.24 29.00
C ILE A 191 -15.24 13.72 29.37
N SER A 192 -14.64 14.58 28.56
CA SER A 192 -14.67 16.04 28.72
C SER A 192 -15.26 16.72 27.49
N THR A 193 -15.70 17.97 27.66
CA THR A 193 -16.22 18.81 26.58
C THR A 193 -15.14 19.07 25.53
N VAL A 194 -15.52 18.98 24.25
CA VAL A 194 -14.64 19.28 23.12
C VAL A 194 -15.00 20.67 22.59
N THR A 195 -14.10 21.64 22.74
CA THR A 195 -14.35 23.05 22.37
C THR A 195 -13.54 23.52 21.17
N ASN A 196 -12.36 22.95 20.96
CA ASN A 196 -11.41 23.41 19.94
C ASN A 196 -11.46 22.51 18.71
N ASN A 197 -11.32 23.07 17.51
CA ASN A 197 -11.07 22.31 16.28
C ASN A 197 -9.58 21.94 16.15
N ILE A 198 -9.22 21.16 15.12
CA ILE A 198 -7.83 20.71 14.94
C ILE A 198 -6.88 21.89 14.81
N GLN A 199 -7.23 22.91 14.01
CA GLN A 199 -6.38 24.09 13.80
C GLN A 199 -6.11 24.83 15.12
N GLN A 200 -7.13 25.06 15.94
CA GLN A 200 -7.01 25.74 17.23
C GLN A 200 -6.09 24.97 18.19
N ILE A 201 -6.13 23.64 18.19
CA ILE A 201 -5.22 22.83 19.01
C ILE A 201 -3.78 23.00 18.52
N ILE A 202 -3.54 22.99 17.20
CA ILE A 202 -2.21 23.27 16.62
C ILE A 202 -1.71 24.67 17.02
N GLU A 203 -2.60 25.65 17.15
CA GLU A 203 -2.24 27.01 17.54
C GLU A 203 -1.88 27.16 19.02
N ILE A 204 -2.51 26.37 19.89
CA ILE A 204 -2.34 26.41 21.35
C ILE A 204 -1.11 25.62 21.81
N GLU A 205 -0.83 24.47 21.19
CA GLU A 205 0.20 23.55 21.68
C GLU A 205 1.61 23.94 21.18
N ASP A 206 2.51 24.27 22.12
CA ASP A 206 3.90 24.68 21.81
C ASP A 206 4.71 23.59 21.07
N THR A 207 4.37 22.32 21.25
CA THR A 207 5.03 21.21 20.54
C THR A 207 4.77 21.21 19.02
N PHE A 208 3.81 22.01 18.56
CA PHE A 208 3.42 22.11 17.14
C PHE A 208 3.84 23.41 16.46
N GLU A 209 4.77 24.19 17.02
CA GLU A 209 5.25 25.43 16.39
C GLU A 209 5.67 25.25 14.92
N THR A 210 6.45 24.20 14.61
CA THR A 210 6.91 23.92 13.25
C THR A 210 5.76 23.46 12.34
N LEU A 211 4.87 22.62 12.86
CA LEU A 211 3.66 22.17 12.15
C LEU A 211 2.74 23.36 11.83
N ARG A 212 2.51 24.25 12.79
CA ARG A 212 1.71 25.47 12.64
C ARG A 212 2.24 26.35 11.52
N ALA A 213 3.56 26.59 11.49
CA ALA A 213 4.20 27.35 10.42
C ALA A 213 4.03 26.67 9.04
N ALA A 214 4.20 25.35 8.98
CA ALA A 214 4.02 24.56 7.77
C ALA A 214 2.58 24.59 7.24
N VAL A 215 1.58 24.42 8.12
CA VAL A 215 0.15 24.50 7.77
C VAL A 215 -0.21 25.88 7.23
N ALA A 216 0.28 26.94 7.88
CA ALA A 216 0.08 28.31 7.42
C ALA A 216 0.71 28.55 6.04
N ALA A 217 1.94 28.09 5.82
CA ALA A 217 2.63 28.23 4.53
C ALA A 217 1.98 27.43 3.39
N SER A 218 1.37 26.27 3.70
CA SER A 218 0.64 25.47 2.72
C SER A 218 -0.78 26.00 2.44
N GLY A 219 -1.33 26.85 3.30
CA GLY A 219 -2.72 27.28 3.23
C GLY A 219 -3.71 26.17 3.58
N LEU A 220 -3.36 25.27 4.51
CA LEU A 220 -4.24 24.19 4.98
C LEU A 220 -5.14 24.58 6.15
N ASN A 221 -5.01 25.80 6.68
CA ASN A 221 -5.79 26.31 7.81
C ASN A 221 -7.30 26.06 7.61
N THR A 222 -7.84 26.40 6.44
CA THR A 222 -9.28 26.28 6.16
C THR A 222 -9.78 24.84 6.16
N VAL A 223 -8.92 23.87 5.81
CA VAL A 223 -9.25 22.44 5.86
C VAL A 223 -9.28 21.96 7.31
N LEU A 224 -8.35 22.42 8.14
CA LEU A 224 -8.25 22.03 9.55
C LEU A 224 -9.19 22.81 10.48
N GLU A 225 -9.74 23.93 10.01
CA GLU A 225 -10.80 24.70 10.69
C GLU A 225 -12.20 24.20 10.34
N GLY A 226 -12.39 23.73 9.09
CA GLY A 226 -13.69 23.40 8.54
C GLY A 226 -14.36 22.19 9.20
N ASP A 227 -15.67 22.08 8.98
CA ASP A 227 -16.45 20.92 9.41
C ASP A 227 -15.95 19.65 8.70
N GLY A 228 -15.85 18.55 9.44
CA GLY A 228 -15.37 17.28 8.92
C GLY A 228 -15.07 16.27 10.02
N GLN A 229 -14.55 15.11 9.62
CA GLN A 229 -14.04 14.09 10.53
C GLN A 229 -12.70 13.62 10.05
N PHE A 230 -11.65 14.16 10.65
CA PHE A 230 -10.28 13.84 10.29
C PHE A 230 -9.58 13.07 11.41
N THR A 231 -8.48 12.43 11.04
CA THR A 231 -7.44 12.11 12.02
C THR A 231 -6.15 12.76 11.57
N LEU A 232 -5.62 13.64 12.42
CA LEU A 232 -4.32 14.25 12.21
C LEU A 232 -3.29 13.47 13.02
N LEU A 233 -2.32 12.88 12.31
CA LEU A 233 -1.09 12.38 12.89
C LEU A 233 -0.14 13.58 13.02
N ALA A 234 -0.23 14.37 14.09
CA ALA A 234 0.44 15.65 14.22
C ALA A 234 1.93 15.47 14.58
N PRO A 235 2.87 15.79 13.66
CA PRO A 235 4.30 15.70 13.97
C PRO A 235 4.70 16.79 14.97
N THR A 236 5.40 16.38 16.02
CA THR A 236 5.99 17.32 17.00
C THR A 236 7.20 18.05 16.40
N ASN A 237 7.66 19.13 17.06
CA ASN A 237 8.90 19.81 16.69
C ASN A 237 10.08 18.84 16.57
N GLU A 238 10.21 17.87 17.48
CA GLU A 238 11.27 16.86 17.48
C GLU A 238 11.18 15.94 16.25
N ALA A 239 9.98 15.70 15.71
CA ALA A 239 9.81 14.93 14.48
C ALA A 239 10.39 15.67 13.26
N PHE A 240 10.28 16.99 13.21
CA PHE A 240 10.92 17.81 12.16
C PHE A 240 12.43 17.91 12.35
N GLU A 241 12.92 18.05 13.58
CA GLU A 241 14.36 18.13 13.89
C GLU A 241 15.15 16.88 13.50
N LYS A 242 14.49 15.70 13.47
CA LYS A 242 15.10 14.44 13.00
C LYS A 242 15.40 14.45 11.50
N ILE A 243 14.83 15.37 10.73
CA ILE A 243 14.99 15.42 9.27
C ILE A 243 16.24 16.25 8.93
N PRO A 244 17.11 15.77 8.03
CA PRO A 244 18.25 16.56 7.55
C PRO A 244 17.81 17.94 7.06
N ALA A 245 18.51 19.00 7.50
CA ALA A 245 18.11 20.38 7.24
C ALA A 245 17.96 20.69 5.73
N GLU A 246 18.80 20.09 4.87
CA GLU A 246 18.68 20.22 3.42
C GLU A 246 17.33 19.68 2.89
N THR A 247 16.95 18.47 3.32
CA THR A 247 15.68 17.83 2.96
C THR A 247 14.49 18.63 3.48
N LEU A 248 14.54 19.03 4.76
CA LEU A 248 13.44 19.78 5.38
C LEU A 248 13.22 21.14 4.71
N ASN A 249 14.28 21.94 4.54
CA ASN A 249 14.19 23.25 3.89
C ASN A 249 13.69 23.15 2.44
N ARG A 250 14.11 22.10 1.72
CA ARG A 250 13.65 21.85 0.35
C ARG A 250 12.14 21.56 0.31
N ILE A 251 11.63 20.73 1.22
CA ILE A 251 10.21 20.39 1.27
C ILE A 251 9.38 21.61 1.71
N LEU A 252 9.79 22.31 2.78
CA LEU A 252 9.09 23.51 3.26
C LEU A 252 9.08 24.64 2.23
N GLY A 253 10.11 24.74 1.39
CA GLY A 253 10.22 25.73 0.32
C GLY A 253 9.52 25.38 -1.00
N ASP A 254 8.99 24.16 -1.15
CA ASP A 254 8.27 23.70 -2.35
C ASP A 254 6.78 23.50 -2.01
N PRO A 255 5.86 24.37 -2.49
CA PRO A 255 4.46 24.32 -2.11
C PRO A 255 3.76 22.98 -2.38
N GLU A 256 4.14 22.28 -3.46
CA GLU A 256 3.57 20.96 -3.78
C GLU A 256 4.09 19.91 -2.78
N ALA A 257 5.41 19.86 -2.54
CA ALA A 257 5.99 18.91 -1.58
C ALA A 257 5.50 19.15 -0.15
N LEU A 258 5.35 20.42 0.26
CA LEU A 258 4.81 20.80 1.55
C LEU A 258 3.35 20.36 1.69
N ARG A 259 2.54 20.57 0.65
CA ARG A 259 1.13 20.14 0.65
C ARG A 259 1.02 18.62 0.73
N ASP A 260 1.81 17.90 -0.07
CA ASP A 260 1.85 16.43 -0.05
C ASP A 260 2.31 15.91 1.31
N LEU A 261 3.35 16.51 1.90
CA LEU A 261 3.81 16.19 3.25
C LEU A 261 2.69 16.30 4.28
N LEU A 262 2.00 17.44 4.34
CA LEU A 262 0.95 17.67 5.33
C LEU A 262 -0.27 16.78 5.09
N ASN A 263 -0.68 16.61 3.83
CA ASN A 263 -1.77 15.70 3.48
C ASN A 263 -1.45 14.24 3.87
N ASN A 264 -0.18 13.84 3.85
CA ASN A 264 0.24 12.50 4.28
C ASN A 264 0.10 12.25 5.80
N HIS A 265 -0.18 13.31 6.58
CA HIS A 265 -0.45 13.23 8.01
C HIS A 265 -1.95 13.28 8.33
N ILE A 266 -2.82 13.40 7.33
CA ILE A 266 -4.27 13.56 7.53
C ILE A 266 -5.00 12.35 6.95
N LEU A 267 -5.84 11.70 7.78
CA LEU A 267 -6.73 10.60 7.38
C LEU A 267 -8.17 11.13 7.21
N LYS A 268 -8.91 10.52 6.28
CA LYS A 268 -10.28 10.92 5.88
C LYS A 268 -11.38 10.64 6.92
N SER A 269 -11.06 9.97 8.02
CA SER A 269 -12.02 9.58 9.05
C SER A 269 -11.41 9.71 10.44
N ALA A 270 -12.21 10.14 11.42
CA ALA A 270 -11.82 10.14 12.83
C ALA A 270 -11.61 8.72 13.36
N MET A 271 -10.41 8.45 13.90
CA MET A 271 -9.97 7.15 14.38
C MET A 271 -9.39 7.27 15.77
N CYS A 272 -10.18 6.81 16.75
CA CYS A 272 -9.73 6.67 18.14
C CYS A 272 -8.78 5.47 18.29
N ALA A 273 -7.83 5.57 19.22
CA ALA A 273 -6.85 4.52 19.47
C ALA A 273 -7.48 3.19 19.86
N GLU A 274 -8.53 3.21 20.69
CA GLU A 274 -9.22 2.00 21.16
C GLU A 274 -9.96 1.24 20.06
N ALA A 275 -10.13 1.83 18.87
CA ALA A 275 -10.71 1.13 17.73
C ALA A 275 -9.69 0.32 16.92
N ILE A 276 -8.39 0.54 17.13
CA ILE A 276 -7.31 -0.24 16.51
C ILE A 276 -6.99 -1.46 17.38
N VAL A 277 -7.37 -2.65 16.91
CA VAL A 277 -7.12 -3.93 17.60
C VAL A 277 -6.16 -4.85 16.84
N ALA A 278 -5.91 -4.54 15.56
CA ALA A 278 -5.00 -5.24 14.66
C ALA A 278 -4.52 -4.26 13.57
N GLY A 279 -3.52 -4.66 12.77
CA GLY A 279 -3.06 -3.87 11.62
C GLY A 279 -4.17 -3.67 10.59
N MET A 280 -4.34 -2.44 10.13
CA MET A 280 -5.28 -2.07 9.09
C MET A 280 -4.67 -1.02 8.15
N SER A 281 -4.98 -1.12 6.86
CA SER A 281 -4.52 -0.17 5.85
C SER A 281 -5.45 1.04 5.79
N MET A 282 -4.88 2.23 5.84
CA MET A 282 -5.61 3.50 5.75
C MET A 282 -4.94 4.42 4.73
N GLU A 283 -5.74 5.04 3.87
CA GLU A 283 -5.26 6.02 2.88
C GLU A 283 -5.25 7.43 3.49
N THR A 284 -4.14 8.14 3.31
CA THR A 284 -4.01 9.55 3.71
C THR A 284 -4.66 10.48 2.68
N LEU A 285 -4.76 11.78 2.96
CA LEU A 285 -5.21 12.75 1.95
C LEU A 285 -4.24 12.89 0.78
N GLU A 286 -2.98 12.50 0.94
CA GLU A 286 -1.98 12.51 -0.14
C GLU A 286 -2.19 11.32 -1.10
N GLY A 287 -2.71 10.20 -0.59
CA GLY A 287 -2.98 8.98 -1.34
C GLY A 287 -2.09 7.81 -0.93
N THR A 288 -1.02 8.05 -0.19
CA THR A 288 -0.20 7.00 0.43
C THR A 288 -1.05 6.15 1.39
N THR A 289 -0.84 4.83 1.35
CA THR A 289 -1.46 3.90 2.29
C THR A 289 -0.52 3.67 3.48
N LEU A 290 -1.01 3.95 4.69
CA LEU A 290 -0.34 3.65 5.95
C LEU A 290 -0.92 2.38 6.57
N GLU A 291 -0.07 1.53 7.13
CA GLU A 291 -0.50 0.45 8.01
C GLU A 291 -0.61 0.97 9.45
N VAL A 292 -1.83 1.20 9.91
CA VAL A 292 -2.12 1.62 11.29
C VAL A 292 -2.38 0.37 12.12
N GLY A 293 -1.62 0.19 13.18
CA GLY A 293 -1.68 -0.99 14.03
C GLY A 293 -1.48 -0.66 15.50
N CYS A 294 -1.27 -1.70 16.30
CA CYS A 294 -0.99 -1.55 17.72
C CYS A 294 -0.11 -2.69 18.25
N SER A 295 0.75 -2.37 19.22
CA SER A 295 1.59 -3.30 19.97
C SER A 295 1.36 -3.08 21.46
N GLY A 296 0.56 -3.95 22.09
CA GLY A 296 0.05 -3.71 23.42
C GLY A 296 -0.84 -2.46 23.48
N ASP A 297 -0.40 -1.44 24.22
CA ASP A 297 -1.14 -0.18 24.40
C ASP A 297 -0.62 0.97 23.52
N MET A 298 0.47 0.73 22.77
CA MET A 298 1.07 1.66 21.82
C MET A 298 0.43 1.49 20.44
N LEU A 299 0.00 2.59 19.83
CA LEU A 299 -0.33 2.61 18.40
C LEU A 299 0.95 2.56 17.57
N THR A 300 0.87 1.98 16.38
CA THR A 300 1.98 1.86 15.44
C THR A 300 1.60 2.35 14.05
N ILE A 301 2.51 3.02 13.37
CA ILE A 301 2.38 3.40 11.95
C ILE A 301 3.47 2.66 11.17
N ASN A 302 3.07 1.87 10.17
CA ASN A 302 3.96 0.99 9.39
C ASN A 302 4.85 0.10 10.29
N GLY A 303 4.26 -0.42 11.37
CA GLY A 303 4.94 -1.25 12.37
C GLY A 303 5.82 -0.52 13.38
N LYS A 304 6.03 0.80 13.23
CA LYS A 304 6.82 1.62 14.16
C LYS A 304 5.96 2.24 15.25
N ALA A 305 6.38 2.12 16.51
CA ALA A 305 5.70 2.73 17.67
C ALA A 305 6.13 4.19 17.85
N ILE A 306 5.63 5.08 16.99
CA ILE A 306 6.01 6.50 16.92
C ILE A 306 4.92 7.45 17.41
N ILE A 307 3.81 6.94 17.95
CA ILE A 307 2.73 7.78 18.50
C ILE A 307 2.99 7.99 19.99
N SER A 308 3.28 9.23 20.38
CA SER A 308 3.63 9.62 21.75
C SER A 308 2.43 10.04 22.59
N ASN A 309 1.42 10.65 21.97
CA ASN A 309 0.16 11.01 22.61
C ASN A 309 -1.04 10.65 21.73
N LYS A 310 -2.15 10.22 22.32
CA LYS A 310 -3.29 9.65 21.61
C LYS A 310 -4.61 10.24 22.07
N ASP A 311 -5.57 10.23 21.15
CA ASP A 311 -6.97 10.60 21.41
C ASP A 311 -7.15 12.06 21.87
N ILE A 312 -6.38 13.00 21.31
CA ILE A 312 -6.63 14.43 21.55
C ILE A 312 -7.84 14.84 20.70
N LEU A 313 -8.96 15.13 21.37
CA LEU A 313 -10.24 15.36 20.73
C LEU A 313 -10.33 16.78 20.18
N ALA A 314 -10.80 16.89 18.94
CA ALA A 314 -11.13 18.15 18.27
C ALA A 314 -12.58 18.11 17.77
N THR A 315 -13.22 19.26 17.60
CA THR A 315 -14.62 19.32 17.14
C THR A 315 -14.82 18.69 15.75
N ASN A 316 -13.79 18.70 14.90
CA ASN A 316 -13.75 18.14 13.56
C ASN A 316 -12.81 16.92 13.40
N GLY A 317 -12.42 16.26 14.50
CA GLY A 317 -11.63 15.03 14.40
C GLY A 317 -10.86 14.62 15.65
N VAL A 318 -9.81 13.83 15.44
CA VAL A 318 -8.92 13.31 16.49
C VAL A 318 -7.47 13.60 16.10
N ILE A 319 -6.65 13.99 17.07
CA ILE A 319 -5.21 14.20 16.89
C ILE A 319 -4.44 13.14 17.66
N HIS A 320 -3.45 12.53 17.01
CA HIS A 320 -2.42 11.70 17.63
C HIS A 320 -1.05 12.32 17.38
N PHE A 321 -0.24 12.48 18.40
CA PHE A 321 1.07 13.12 18.29
C PHE A 321 2.06 12.08 17.78
N ILE A 322 2.88 12.44 16.80
CA ILE A 322 3.88 11.52 16.23
C ILE A 322 5.29 12.08 16.33
N ASP A 323 6.23 11.18 16.60
CA ASP A 323 7.65 11.51 16.83
C ASP A 323 8.52 11.36 15.57
N GLU A 324 7.96 10.88 14.45
CA GLU A 324 8.64 10.79 13.14
C GLU A 324 7.80 11.46 12.07
N LEU A 325 8.45 12.19 11.15
CA LEU A 325 7.77 12.82 10.03
C LEU A 325 7.46 11.80 8.93
N LEU A 326 6.19 11.69 8.53
CA LEU A 326 5.74 10.79 7.47
C LEU A 326 5.94 11.44 6.10
N ILE A 327 7.18 11.48 5.61
CA ILE A 327 7.49 12.05 4.30
C ILE A 327 6.99 11.11 3.17
N PRO A 328 6.00 11.52 2.36
CA PRO A 328 5.51 10.71 1.26
C PRO A 328 6.56 10.65 0.14
N ASP A 329 6.45 9.64 -0.72
CA ASP A 329 7.36 9.49 -1.86
C ASP A 329 7.31 10.71 -2.80
N SER A 330 6.12 11.30 -2.99
CA SER A 330 5.89 12.53 -3.77
C SER A 330 6.66 13.78 -3.29
N ALA A 331 7.16 13.79 -2.05
CA ALA A 331 8.00 14.87 -1.51
C ALA A 331 9.51 14.55 -1.53
N LYS A 332 9.90 13.33 -1.91
CA LYS A 332 11.29 12.86 -1.94
C LYS A 332 11.96 13.08 -3.30
N THR A 333 13.27 13.26 -3.26
CA THR A 333 14.17 13.18 -4.43
C THR A 333 14.37 11.72 -4.86
N LEU A 334 14.90 11.50 -6.07
CA LEU A 334 15.23 10.14 -6.53
C LEU A 334 16.22 9.43 -5.60
N PHE A 335 17.17 10.17 -5.03
CA PHE A 335 18.12 9.62 -4.07
C PHE A 335 17.42 9.12 -2.80
N GLU A 336 16.59 9.97 -2.16
CA GLU A 336 15.88 9.61 -0.92
C GLU A 336 14.88 8.46 -1.13
N LEU A 337 14.24 8.37 -2.29
CA LEU A 337 13.35 7.25 -2.63
C LEU A 337 14.05 5.89 -2.70
N ALA A 338 15.30 5.92 -3.19
CA ALA A 338 16.00 4.73 -3.61
C ALA A 338 17.06 4.26 -2.59
N ALA A 339 17.63 5.17 -1.80
CA ALA A 339 18.71 4.88 -0.86
C ALA A 339 18.36 3.82 0.19
N GLU A 340 17.13 3.80 0.71
CA GLU A 340 16.65 2.84 1.71
C GLU A 340 15.67 1.82 1.09
N SER A 341 15.95 1.38 -0.14
CA SER A 341 15.08 0.46 -0.88
C SER A 341 15.83 -0.74 -1.46
N ASP A 342 15.09 -1.65 -2.08
CA ASP A 342 15.62 -2.85 -2.75
C ASP A 342 16.47 -2.57 -4.00
N VAL A 343 16.79 -1.31 -4.29
CA VAL A 343 17.69 -0.89 -5.37
C VAL A 343 18.87 -0.04 -4.88
N SER A 344 19.12 0.01 -3.57
CA SER A 344 20.18 0.81 -2.95
C SER A 344 21.58 0.56 -3.56
N THR A 345 21.89 -0.68 -3.94
CA THR A 345 23.16 -1.01 -4.61
C THR A 345 23.30 -0.30 -5.96
N ALA A 346 22.22 -0.20 -6.74
CA ALA A 346 22.25 0.54 -8.01
C ALA A 346 22.50 2.03 -7.76
N VAL A 347 21.83 2.63 -6.76
CA VAL A 347 22.01 4.04 -6.37
C VAL A 347 23.46 4.34 -6.02
N ASP A 348 24.12 3.44 -5.28
CA ASP A 348 25.53 3.57 -4.95
C ASP A 348 26.43 3.55 -6.19
N LEU A 349 26.11 2.75 -7.22
CA LEU A 349 26.84 2.76 -8.49
C LEU A 349 26.71 4.09 -9.22
N PHE A 350 25.51 4.68 -9.29
CA PHE A 350 25.31 6.01 -9.87
C PHE A 350 26.14 7.07 -9.11
N ARG A 351 26.15 7.01 -7.78
CA ARG A 351 26.94 7.93 -6.95
C ARG A 351 28.44 7.78 -7.22
N GLN A 352 28.97 6.56 -7.22
CA GLN A 352 30.39 6.29 -7.48
C GLN A 352 30.81 6.68 -8.90
N ALA A 353 29.91 6.58 -9.89
CA ALA A 353 30.13 7.04 -11.26
C ALA A 353 30.07 8.58 -11.44
N GLY A 354 29.82 9.33 -10.36
CA GLY A 354 29.68 10.79 -10.37
C GLY A 354 28.36 11.28 -10.98
N LEU A 355 27.32 10.43 -10.98
CA LEU A 355 25.98 10.73 -11.50
C LEU A 355 24.98 11.08 -10.38
N GLY A 356 25.44 11.14 -9.12
CA GLY A 356 24.59 11.36 -7.95
C GLY A 356 23.85 12.71 -7.95
N THR A 357 24.38 13.73 -8.61
CA THR A 357 23.75 15.07 -8.70
C THR A 357 22.40 15.03 -9.41
N HIS A 358 22.23 14.13 -10.38
CA HIS A 358 20.96 13.94 -11.08
C HIS A 358 19.90 13.29 -10.17
N LEU A 359 20.32 12.58 -9.11
CA LEU A 359 19.43 11.88 -8.17
C LEU A 359 18.98 12.80 -7.02
N SER A 360 19.83 13.72 -6.58
CA SER A 360 19.52 14.67 -5.51
C SER A 360 18.92 16.00 -6.01
N GLY A 361 19.03 16.28 -7.31
CA GLY A 361 18.56 17.52 -7.92
C GLY A 361 17.05 17.60 -8.19
N LYS A 362 16.67 18.66 -8.91
CA LYS A 362 15.27 18.90 -9.36
C LYS A 362 15.02 18.48 -10.81
N GLU A 363 15.91 17.66 -11.37
CA GLU A 363 15.81 17.21 -12.76
C GLU A 363 14.62 16.27 -12.92
N ARG A 364 13.84 16.47 -13.99
CA ARG A 364 12.72 15.60 -14.33
C ARG A 364 13.23 14.38 -15.07
N LEU A 365 13.35 13.27 -14.35
CA LEU A 365 13.97 12.04 -14.84
C LEU A 365 13.19 10.80 -14.41
N THR A 366 13.39 9.72 -15.16
CA THR A 366 12.97 8.38 -14.76
C THR A 366 14.20 7.50 -14.64
N LEU A 367 14.43 6.94 -13.46
CA LEU A 367 15.59 6.09 -13.18
C LEU A 367 15.22 4.63 -13.35
N LEU A 368 15.93 3.94 -14.23
CA LEU A 368 15.87 2.47 -14.36
C LEU A 368 16.89 1.87 -13.39
N ALA A 369 16.45 1.42 -12.21
CA ALA A 369 17.32 0.90 -11.17
C ALA A 369 17.14 -0.62 -10.99
N PRO A 370 18.16 -1.44 -11.33
CA PRO A 370 18.10 -2.88 -11.07
C PRO A 370 18.02 -3.20 -9.58
N MET A 371 17.28 -4.25 -9.23
CA MET A 371 17.20 -4.76 -7.86
C MET A 371 18.57 -5.17 -7.30
N ASN A 372 18.74 -5.05 -5.98
CA ASN A 372 19.95 -5.47 -5.26
C ASN A 372 20.31 -6.94 -5.52
N SER A 373 19.31 -7.79 -5.75
CA SER A 373 19.51 -9.20 -6.06
C SER A 373 20.31 -9.46 -7.34
N ILE A 374 20.43 -8.47 -8.23
CA ILE A 374 21.19 -8.56 -9.49
C ILE A 374 22.69 -8.42 -9.24
N PHE A 375 23.10 -7.83 -8.13
CA PHE A 375 24.50 -7.60 -7.78
C PHE A 375 25.03 -8.60 -6.74
N LYS A 376 24.36 -9.74 -6.54
CA LYS A 376 24.75 -10.77 -5.55
C LYS A 376 26.15 -11.34 -5.80
N ASP A 377 26.54 -11.45 -7.06
CA ASP A 377 27.85 -11.99 -7.47
C ASP A 377 28.93 -10.89 -7.60
N GLY A 378 28.60 -9.65 -7.23
CA GLY A 378 29.48 -8.49 -7.28
C GLY A 378 28.92 -7.32 -8.08
N THR A 379 29.56 -6.16 -7.95
CA THR A 379 29.24 -4.95 -8.72
C THR A 379 30.27 -4.72 -9.82
N PRO A 380 29.88 -4.12 -10.97
CA PRO A 380 30.82 -3.76 -12.02
C PRO A 380 31.81 -2.70 -11.52
N ASN A 381 33.06 -2.76 -12.02
CA ASN A 381 34.05 -1.72 -11.77
C ASN A 381 33.63 -0.40 -12.44
N ILE A 382 33.85 0.72 -11.75
CA ILE A 382 33.50 2.03 -12.29
C ILE A 382 34.57 2.49 -13.30
N ASP A 383 34.30 2.24 -14.57
CA ASP A 383 35.07 2.71 -15.72
C ASP A 383 34.19 3.54 -16.69
N SER A 384 34.79 4.02 -17.78
CA SER A 384 34.07 4.81 -18.79
C SER A 384 32.91 4.04 -19.44
N HIS A 385 33.04 2.71 -19.57
CA HIS A 385 31.99 1.87 -20.15
C HIS A 385 30.78 1.80 -19.20
N THR A 386 31.02 1.49 -17.93
CA THR A 386 30.00 1.41 -16.88
C THR A 386 29.33 2.75 -16.65
N LYS A 387 30.09 3.86 -16.66
CA LYS A 387 29.52 5.21 -16.56
C LYS A 387 28.56 5.52 -17.72
N ASN A 388 28.94 5.18 -18.96
CA ASN A 388 28.06 5.35 -20.12
C ASN A 388 26.84 4.44 -20.06
N LEU A 389 26.99 3.22 -19.53
CA LEU A 389 25.88 2.31 -19.31
C LEU A 389 24.89 2.87 -18.29
N LEU A 390 25.36 3.40 -17.17
CA LEU A 390 24.53 4.04 -16.14
C LEU A 390 23.82 5.29 -16.68
N LEU A 391 24.47 6.13 -17.51
CA LEU A 391 23.79 7.23 -18.20
C LEU A 391 22.61 6.77 -19.07
N ASN A 392 22.65 5.53 -19.58
CA ASN A 392 21.55 4.94 -20.33
C ASN A 392 20.44 4.33 -19.46
N HIS A 393 20.64 4.24 -18.15
CA HIS A 393 19.60 3.91 -17.18
C HIS A 393 18.84 5.16 -16.68
N MET A 394 19.22 6.36 -17.16
CA MET A 394 18.58 7.62 -16.79
C MET A 394 17.79 8.14 -17.98
N ILE A 395 16.47 8.08 -17.89
CA ILE A 395 15.55 8.49 -18.95
C ILE A 395 15.13 9.94 -18.71
N LYS A 396 15.06 10.71 -19.79
CA LYS A 396 14.52 12.07 -19.76
C LYS A 396 13.03 12.04 -19.42
N ASP A 397 12.58 13.09 -18.74
CA ASP A 397 11.21 13.26 -18.25
C ASP A 397 10.85 12.31 -17.09
N GLN A 398 9.86 12.75 -16.32
CA GLN A 398 9.27 11.94 -15.25
C GLN A 398 8.09 11.13 -15.82
N LEU A 399 8.27 9.82 -15.97
CA LEU A 399 7.33 8.91 -16.58
C LEU A 399 6.60 8.08 -15.52
N ALA A 400 5.54 7.40 -15.93
CA ALA A 400 4.87 6.35 -15.15
C ALA A 400 4.69 5.12 -16.03
N SER A 401 5.08 3.96 -15.51
CA SER A 401 5.15 2.70 -16.26
C SER A 401 3.79 2.30 -16.83
N LYS A 402 2.73 2.50 -16.06
CA LYS A 402 1.34 2.20 -16.46
C LYS A 402 0.83 2.96 -17.70
N TYR A 403 1.52 4.02 -18.13
CA TYR A 403 1.17 4.80 -19.32
C TYR A 403 2.12 4.57 -20.50
N LEU A 404 3.10 3.67 -20.35
CA LEU A 404 3.95 3.29 -21.47
C LEU A 404 3.17 2.42 -22.46
N TYR A 405 3.46 2.57 -23.75
CA TYR A 405 2.78 1.84 -24.83
C TYR A 405 3.77 1.06 -25.70
N HIS A 406 3.30 -0.01 -26.34
CA HIS A 406 4.13 -0.88 -27.17
C HIS A 406 4.74 -0.10 -28.34
N GLY A 407 6.05 -0.21 -28.54
CA GLY A 407 6.78 0.52 -29.59
C GLY A 407 7.14 1.96 -29.23
N GLN A 408 6.84 2.43 -28.01
CA GLN A 408 7.34 3.71 -27.52
C GLN A 408 8.88 3.70 -27.47
N THR A 409 9.50 4.85 -27.73
CA THR A 409 10.94 5.04 -27.57
C THR A 409 11.23 6.06 -26.47
N LEU A 410 12.20 5.76 -25.61
CA LEU A 410 12.59 6.56 -24.44
C LEU A 410 14.01 7.12 -24.64
N ASP A 411 14.16 8.45 -24.55
CA ASP A 411 15.46 9.12 -24.69
C ASP A 411 16.24 9.08 -23.36
N THR A 412 17.48 8.60 -23.41
CA THR A 412 18.38 8.57 -22.24
C THR A 412 19.23 9.83 -22.13
N LEU A 413 19.79 10.08 -20.94
CA LEU A 413 20.85 11.09 -20.76
C LEU A 413 22.14 10.72 -21.49
N GLY A 414 22.38 9.41 -21.71
CA GLY A 414 23.47 8.90 -22.55
C GLY A 414 23.27 9.08 -24.06
N GLY A 415 22.16 9.69 -24.50
CA GLY A 415 21.89 9.98 -25.91
C GLY A 415 21.38 8.78 -26.73
N LYS A 416 20.97 7.69 -26.07
CA LYS A 416 20.35 6.54 -26.73
C LYS A 416 18.81 6.64 -26.70
N LYS A 417 18.18 5.89 -27.61
CA LYS A 417 16.74 5.65 -27.61
C LYS A 417 16.49 4.19 -27.24
N LEU A 418 15.75 3.96 -26.17
CA LEU A 418 15.38 2.63 -25.69
C LEU A 418 13.95 2.31 -26.10
N ARG A 419 13.69 1.08 -26.54
CA ARG A 419 12.38 0.62 -26.98
C ARG A 419 11.59 0.05 -25.81
N VAL A 420 10.30 0.33 -25.79
CA VAL A 420 9.34 -0.25 -24.84
C VAL A 420 8.62 -1.43 -25.47
N PHE A 421 8.64 -2.56 -24.77
CA PHE A 421 7.89 -3.76 -25.11
C PHE A 421 6.84 -4.03 -24.04
N VAL A 422 5.57 -3.85 -24.41
CA VAL A 422 4.42 -4.19 -23.56
C VAL A 422 3.94 -5.58 -23.94
N TYR A 423 3.98 -6.51 -22.99
CA TYR A 423 3.46 -7.87 -23.12
C TYR A 423 2.21 -8.04 -22.23
N ARG A 424 1.60 -9.24 -22.25
CA ARG A 424 0.37 -9.51 -21.51
C ARG A 424 0.52 -9.30 -19.99
N ASN A 425 1.63 -9.73 -19.41
CA ASN A 425 1.87 -9.71 -17.96
C ASN A 425 3.20 -9.03 -17.58
N SER A 426 3.91 -8.45 -18.55
CA SER A 426 5.25 -7.90 -18.36
C SER A 426 5.38 -6.59 -19.15
N LEU A 427 6.16 -5.66 -18.61
CA LEU A 427 6.51 -4.40 -19.25
C LEU A 427 8.03 -4.24 -19.24
N CYS A 428 8.64 -4.18 -20.41
CA CYS A 428 10.08 -4.17 -20.56
C CYS A 428 10.58 -2.96 -21.36
N ILE A 429 11.75 -2.48 -20.98
CA ILE A 429 12.52 -1.46 -21.69
C ILE A 429 13.80 -2.15 -22.13
N GLU A 430 13.96 -2.34 -23.45
CA GLU A 430 14.96 -3.26 -24.01
C GLU A 430 14.88 -4.66 -23.36
N ASN A 431 16.00 -5.20 -22.87
CA ASN A 431 16.06 -6.50 -22.19
C ASN A 431 15.51 -6.48 -20.76
N SER A 432 15.37 -5.30 -20.14
CA SER A 432 15.12 -5.15 -18.71
C SER A 432 13.65 -4.87 -18.43
N CYS A 433 13.05 -5.58 -17.48
CA CYS A 433 11.62 -5.53 -17.21
C CYS A 433 11.32 -4.94 -15.84
N ILE A 434 10.19 -4.22 -15.73
CA ILE A 434 9.75 -3.60 -14.49
C ILE A 434 9.31 -4.70 -13.53
N ALA A 435 9.88 -4.69 -12.32
CA ALA A 435 9.78 -5.78 -11.35
C ALA A 435 9.08 -5.38 -10.04
N ALA A 436 8.82 -4.09 -9.83
CA ALA A 436 8.00 -3.60 -8.72
C ALA A 436 7.19 -2.37 -9.15
N HIS A 437 6.23 -1.95 -8.31
CA HIS A 437 5.48 -0.72 -8.53
C HIS A 437 6.40 0.50 -8.56
N ASP A 438 6.08 1.46 -9.42
CA ASP A 438 6.79 2.73 -9.51
C ASP A 438 6.83 3.45 -8.16
N LYS A 439 7.98 4.01 -7.79
CA LYS A 439 8.06 5.02 -6.73
C LYS A 439 8.16 6.40 -7.37
N ARG A 440 7.08 7.18 -7.26
CA ARG A 440 7.00 8.51 -7.87
C ARG A 440 7.45 9.58 -6.88
N GLY A 441 8.58 10.20 -7.19
CA GLY A 441 9.17 11.30 -6.43
C GLY A 441 8.63 12.66 -6.80
N ARG A 442 9.17 13.68 -6.13
CA ARG A 442 8.83 15.08 -6.40
C ARG A 442 9.16 15.51 -7.81
N TYR A 443 10.36 15.13 -8.28
CA TYR A 443 10.87 15.53 -9.60
C TYR A 443 11.09 14.33 -10.54
N GLY A 444 11.36 13.14 -10.02
CA GLY A 444 11.64 11.96 -10.84
C GLY A 444 10.90 10.70 -10.37
N THR A 445 10.86 9.69 -11.22
CA THR A 445 10.23 8.39 -10.91
C THR A 445 11.28 7.29 -10.92
N LEU A 446 11.21 6.38 -9.94
CA LEU A 446 12.04 5.19 -9.87
C LEU A 446 11.30 4.01 -10.48
N PHE A 447 11.85 3.43 -11.54
CA PHE A 447 11.45 2.12 -12.05
C PHE A 447 12.42 1.07 -11.51
N THR A 448 11.89 0.15 -10.71
CA THR A 448 12.65 -1.00 -10.22
C THR A 448 12.69 -2.07 -11.29
N MET A 449 13.90 -2.48 -11.68
CA MET A 449 14.14 -3.34 -12.82
C MET A 449 14.63 -4.74 -12.42
N ASP A 450 14.26 -5.77 -13.18
CA ASP A 450 14.62 -7.18 -12.95
C ASP A 450 16.06 -7.53 -13.35
N ARG A 451 16.76 -6.64 -14.08
CA ARG A 451 18.15 -6.83 -14.52
C ARG A 451 18.78 -5.52 -14.97
N MET A 452 20.09 -5.57 -15.20
CA MET A 452 20.79 -4.45 -15.83
C MET A 452 20.41 -4.31 -17.31
N LEU A 453 20.10 -3.08 -17.71
CA LEU A 453 19.76 -2.75 -19.10
C LEU A 453 21.00 -2.92 -19.99
N THR A 454 20.84 -3.59 -21.12
CA THR A 454 21.87 -3.72 -22.18
C THR A 454 21.35 -3.05 -23.45
N PRO A 455 21.71 -1.78 -23.72
CA PRO A 455 21.28 -1.11 -24.94
C PRO A 455 21.79 -1.82 -26.19
N PRO A 456 21.03 -1.84 -27.30
CA PRO A 456 21.45 -2.50 -28.52
C PRO A 456 22.73 -1.89 -29.12
N MET A 457 23.58 -2.75 -29.70
CA MET A 457 24.81 -2.36 -30.40
C MET A 457 24.83 -2.98 -31.80
N GLY A 458 24.48 -2.19 -32.81
CA GLY A 458 24.41 -2.65 -34.19
C GLY A 458 23.15 -3.47 -34.49
N THR A 459 23.00 -3.87 -35.74
CA THR A 459 21.92 -4.74 -36.23
C THR A 459 22.13 -6.18 -35.80
N VAL A 460 21.15 -7.06 -36.04
CA VAL A 460 21.31 -8.50 -35.86
C VAL A 460 22.54 -9.00 -36.62
N MET A 461 22.77 -8.56 -37.86
CA MET A 461 23.95 -8.97 -38.61
C MET A 461 25.27 -8.50 -38.00
N ASP A 462 25.30 -7.31 -37.38
CA ASP A 462 26.50 -6.80 -36.70
C ASP A 462 26.81 -7.63 -35.45
N VAL A 463 25.77 -7.96 -34.66
CA VAL A 463 25.88 -8.85 -33.50
C VAL A 463 26.43 -10.22 -33.92
N LEU A 464 25.84 -10.84 -34.95
CA LEU A 464 26.28 -12.17 -35.42
C LEU A 464 27.71 -12.16 -35.98
N LYS A 465 28.13 -11.09 -36.67
CA LYS A 465 29.51 -10.96 -37.19
C LYS A 465 30.53 -10.66 -36.10
N GLY A 466 30.10 -10.02 -35.01
CA GLY A 466 30.96 -9.67 -33.88
C GLY A 466 31.37 -10.87 -33.02
N ASP A 467 30.73 -12.03 -33.20
CA ASP A 467 30.97 -13.23 -32.41
C ASP A 467 31.33 -14.44 -33.29
N ASN A 468 32.51 -15.01 -33.04
CA ASN A 468 33.03 -16.14 -33.80
C ASN A 468 32.17 -17.41 -33.71
N ARG A 469 31.33 -17.54 -32.68
CA ARG A 469 30.40 -18.67 -32.50
C ARG A 469 29.33 -18.74 -33.60
N PHE A 470 29.09 -17.66 -34.34
CA PHE A 470 28.06 -17.60 -35.39
C PHE A 470 28.61 -17.56 -36.81
N SER A 471 29.90 -17.86 -37.02
CA SER A 471 30.52 -17.75 -38.36
C SER A 471 29.86 -18.64 -39.42
N MET A 472 29.46 -19.87 -39.07
CA MET A 472 28.69 -20.75 -39.98
C MET A 472 27.29 -20.20 -40.26
N LEU A 473 26.62 -19.65 -39.24
CA LEU A 473 25.31 -19.02 -39.38
C LEU A 473 25.37 -17.80 -40.32
N VAL A 474 26.39 -16.95 -40.18
CA VAL A 474 26.58 -15.77 -41.05
C VAL A 474 26.78 -16.20 -42.51
N ALA A 475 27.58 -17.24 -42.77
CA ALA A 475 27.77 -17.78 -44.12
C ALA A 475 26.48 -18.38 -44.70
N ALA A 476 25.68 -19.06 -43.86
CA ALA A 476 24.39 -19.60 -44.24
C ALA A 476 23.37 -18.49 -44.58
N ILE A 477 23.29 -17.44 -43.77
CA ILE A 477 22.43 -16.25 -44.00
C ILE A 477 22.79 -15.57 -45.32
N GLN A 478 24.08 -15.45 -45.62
CA GLN A 478 24.55 -14.90 -46.89
C GLN A 478 24.13 -15.77 -48.08
N SER A 479 24.32 -17.08 -47.99
CA SER A 479 23.96 -18.03 -49.04
C SER A 479 22.45 -18.10 -49.28
N ALA A 480 21.65 -17.90 -48.23
CA ALA A 480 20.20 -17.86 -48.29
C ALA A 480 19.62 -16.49 -48.74
N GLY A 481 20.46 -15.47 -48.92
CA GLY A 481 20.02 -14.13 -49.31
C GLY A 481 19.25 -13.36 -48.23
N LEU A 482 19.46 -13.68 -46.95
CA LEU A 482 18.76 -13.06 -45.81
C LEU A 482 19.54 -11.91 -45.15
N THR A 483 20.78 -11.65 -45.59
CA THR A 483 21.65 -10.61 -45.03
C THR A 483 20.98 -9.24 -45.02
N GLU A 484 20.35 -8.84 -46.13
CA GLU A 484 19.72 -7.52 -46.24
C GLU A 484 18.51 -7.39 -45.33
N THR A 485 17.72 -8.46 -45.18
CA THR A 485 16.58 -8.52 -44.24
C THR A 485 17.02 -8.26 -42.80
N LEU A 486 18.10 -8.92 -42.36
CA LEU A 486 18.61 -8.84 -40.98
C LEU A 486 19.51 -7.61 -40.73
N ASN A 487 19.81 -6.81 -41.75
CA ASN A 487 20.57 -5.56 -41.63
C ASN A 487 19.67 -4.31 -41.74
N ARG A 488 18.42 -4.46 -42.19
CA ARG A 488 17.43 -3.37 -42.29
C ARG A 488 16.62 -3.25 -40.99
N GLU A 489 15.96 -2.11 -40.83
CA GLU A 489 15.01 -1.89 -39.75
C GLU A 489 13.92 -2.98 -39.74
N GLY A 490 13.55 -3.43 -38.56
CA GLY A 490 12.64 -4.53 -38.33
C GLY A 490 12.51 -4.85 -36.85
N VAL A 491 11.67 -5.83 -36.53
CA VAL A 491 11.40 -6.31 -35.17
C VAL A 491 11.56 -7.82 -35.13
N TYR A 492 12.80 -8.28 -35.14
CA TYR A 492 13.09 -9.72 -35.23
C TYR A 492 13.41 -10.34 -33.87
N THR A 493 13.01 -11.58 -33.67
CA THR A 493 13.59 -12.46 -32.64
C THR A 493 14.34 -13.58 -33.32
N VAL A 494 15.67 -13.59 -33.22
CA VAL A 494 16.52 -14.52 -33.96
C VAL A 494 17.09 -15.55 -33.01
N PHE A 495 16.64 -16.79 -33.13
CA PHE A 495 17.26 -17.93 -32.46
C PHE A 495 18.48 -18.36 -33.28
N ALA A 496 19.67 -17.95 -32.88
CA ALA A 496 20.91 -18.11 -33.62
C ALA A 496 21.64 -19.42 -33.22
N PRO A 497 21.69 -20.44 -34.09
CA PRO A 497 22.46 -21.65 -33.83
C PRO A 497 23.96 -21.35 -33.88
N THR A 498 24.71 -21.83 -32.89
CA THR A 498 26.18 -21.72 -32.89
C THR A 498 26.83 -22.66 -33.92
N ASN A 499 28.13 -22.51 -34.18
CA ASN A 499 28.89 -23.42 -35.03
C ASN A 499 28.76 -24.87 -34.55
N GLU A 500 28.77 -25.10 -33.23
CA GLU A 500 28.57 -26.42 -32.62
C GLU A 500 27.19 -26.99 -32.95
N ALA A 501 26.15 -26.15 -33.04
CA ALA A 501 24.81 -26.58 -33.42
C ALA A 501 24.76 -27.14 -34.86
N PHE A 502 25.45 -26.48 -35.80
CA PHE A 502 25.57 -26.98 -37.17
C PHE A 502 26.45 -28.24 -37.25
N GLN A 503 27.54 -28.29 -36.48
CA GLN A 503 28.44 -29.45 -36.43
C GLN A 503 27.80 -30.68 -35.78
N ALA A 504 26.82 -30.48 -34.89
CA ALA A 504 26.06 -31.55 -34.27
C ALA A 504 25.05 -32.23 -35.23
N MET A 505 24.75 -31.60 -36.38
CA MET A 505 23.88 -32.21 -37.38
C MET A 505 24.55 -33.42 -38.06
N PRO A 506 23.80 -34.47 -38.44
CA PRO A 506 24.33 -35.55 -39.25
C PRO A 506 24.98 -35.00 -40.54
N PRO A 507 26.20 -35.44 -40.93
CA PRO A 507 26.91 -34.89 -42.08
C PRO A 507 26.12 -34.93 -43.39
N GLU A 508 25.30 -35.96 -43.58
CA GLU A 508 24.42 -36.10 -44.74
C GLU A 508 23.34 -35.00 -44.78
N GLU A 509 22.72 -34.69 -43.63
CA GLU A 509 21.70 -33.65 -43.51
C GLU A 509 22.30 -32.26 -43.68
N LEU A 510 23.47 -32.02 -43.06
CA LEU A 510 24.17 -30.74 -43.19
C LEU A 510 24.57 -30.47 -44.65
N ASN A 511 25.14 -31.47 -45.35
CA ASN A 511 25.50 -31.34 -46.76
C ASN A 511 24.28 -31.11 -47.65
N LYS A 512 23.16 -31.80 -47.37
CA LYS A 512 21.90 -31.60 -48.08
C LYS A 512 21.35 -30.19 -47.87
N LEU A 513 21.38 -29.70 -46.63
CA LEU A 513 20.90 -28.36 -46.28
C LEU A 513 21.74 -27.27 -46.95
N LEU A 514 23.07 -27.39 -46.89
CA LEU A 514 24.00 -26.44 -47.52
C LEU A 514 23.95 -26.50 -49.06
N GLY A 515 23.62 -27.66 -49.63
CA GLY A 515 23.45 -27.84 -51.08
C GLY A 515 22.14 -27.30 -51.65
N ASN A 516 21.17 -26.93 -50.83
CA ASN A 516 19.84 -26.48 -51.26
C ASN A 516 19.49 -25.10 -50.67
N ALA A 517 19.82 -24.04 -51.41
CA ALA A 517 19.60 -22.65 -50.97
C ALA A 517 18.14 -22.34 -50.58
N LYS A 518 17.15 -22.98 -51.23
CA LYS A 518 15.72 -22.75 -50.91
C LYS A 518 15.33 -23.40 -49.59
N GLU A 519 15.82 -24.62 -49.33
CA GLU A 519 15.59 -25.33 -48.08
C GLU A 519 16.33 -24.63 -46.92
N LEU A 520 17.60 -24.23 -47.14
CA LEU A 520 18.37 -23.42 -46.21
C LEU A 520 17.65 -22.12 -45.83
N ALA A 521 17.14 -21.37 -46.82
CA ALA A 521 16.39 -20.15 -46.57
C ALA A 521 15.12 -20.40 -45.75
N ASN A 522 14.40 -21.49 -45.98
CA ASN A 522 13.22 -21.84 -45.20
C ASN A 522 13.57 -22.20 -43.75
N ILE A 523 14.63 -22.98 -43.52
CA ILE A 523 15.10 -23.32 -42.17
C ILE A 523 15.55 -22.05 -41.42
N LEU A 524 16.33 -21.18 -42.05
CA LEU A 524 16.78 -19.94 -41.42
C LEU A 524 15.61 -18.99 -41.10
N LYS A 525 14.63 -18.88 -41.99
CA LYS A 525 13.40 -18.10 -41.72
C LYS A 525 12.59 -18.65 -40.54
N TYR A 526 12.64 -19.96 -40.29
CA TYR A 526 11.98 -20.57 -39.15
C TYR A 526 12.62 -20.15 -37.81
N HIS A 527 13.91 -19.80 -37.81
CA HIS A 527 14.61 -19.29 -36.63
C HIS A 527 14.36 -17.81 -36.34
N ILE A 528 13.65 -17.11 -37.22
CA ILE A 528 13.42 -15.66 -37.13
C ILE A 528 11.94 -15.41 -36.86
N GLY A 529 11.61 -14.94 -35.66
CA GLY A 529 10.28 -14.43 -35.29
C GLY A 529 9.98 -13.07 -35.91
N ASP A 530 8.69 -12.77 -36.10
CA ASP A 530 8.19 -11.54 -36.71
C ASP A 530 7.88 -10.38 -35.72
N GLU A 531 8.17 -10.59 -34.44
CA GLU A 531 8.16 -9.56 -33.38
C GLU A 531 9.35 -9.75 -32.42
N ILE A 532 9.69 -8.71 -31.66
CA ILE A 532 10.70 -8.77 -30.60
C ILE A 532 10.06 -9.39 -29.35
N LEU A 533 10.60 -10.52 -28.90
CA LEU A 533 10.20 -11.23 -27.69
C LEU A 533 11.43 -11.36 -26.79
N VAL A 534 11.54 -10.51 -25.76
CA VAL A 534 12.62 -10.59 -24.75
C VAL A 534 12.28 -11.59 -23.65
N SER A 535 13.27 -12.06 -22.90
CA SER A 535 13.09 -13.19 -21.98
C SER A 535 12.09 -12.90 -20.87
N GLY A 536 12.03 -11.67 -20.37
CA GLY A 536 11.05 -11.25 -19.36
C GLY A 536 9.62 -11.09 -19.91
N GLY A 537 9.44 -11.05 -21.23
CA GLY A 537 8.14 -11.13 -21.89
C GLY A 537 7.61 -12.56 -22.06
N ILE A 538 8.47 -13.57 -21.83
CA ILE A 538 8.12 -14.99 -21.97
C ILE A 538 7.52 -15.48 -20.66
N GLY A 539 6.21 -15.72 -20.67
CA GLY A 539 5.52 -16.40 -19.57
C GLY A 539 5.69 -17.93 -19.64
N ALA A 540 4.60 -18.65 -19.35
CA ALA A 540 4.60 -20.11 -19.42
C ALA A 540 4.83 -20.66 -20.84
N LEU A 541 4.19 -20.05 -21.84
CA LEU A 541 4.32 -20.42 -23.25
C LEU A 541 3.86 -19.26 -24.14
N VAL A 542 4.68 -18.93 -25.14
CA VAL A 542 4.39 -17.99 -26.23
C VAL A 542 4.53 -18.73 -27.55
N ARG A 543 3.58 -18.55 -28.46
CA ARG A 543 3.66 -19.10 -29.82
C ARG A 543 4.00 -17.99 -30.80
N LEU A 544 5.30 -17.79 -31.00
CA LEU A 544 5.87 -16.75 -31.84
C LEU A 544 5.83 -17.17 -33.31
N LYS A 545 5.25 -16.35 -34.18
CA LYS A 545 5.20 -16.66 -35.61
C LYS A 545 6.58 -16.42 -36.24
N SER A 546 7.09 -17.39 -36.98
CA SER A 546 8.35 -17.25 -37.71
C SER A 546 8.15 -16.62 -39.09
N LEU A 547 9.23 -16.12 -39.70
CA LEU A 547 9.22 -15.66 -41.11
C LEU A 547 9.00 -16.79 -42.11
N GLN A 548 9.15 -18.06 -41.70
CA GLN A 548 8.80 -19.22 -42.52
C GLN A 548 7.28 -19.46 -42.51
N GLY A 549 6.59 -19.06 -41.44
CA GLY A 549 5.14 -19.12 -41.27
C GLY A 549 4.68 -19.94 -40.07
N ASP A 550 5.37 -21.05 -39.78
CA ASP A 550 5.09 -21.90 -38.62
C ASP A 550 5.46 -21.20 -37.31
N LYS A 551 4.83 -21.62 -36.21
CA LYS A 551 5.01 -21.00 -34.89
C LYS A 551 6.09 -21.72 -34.08
N LEU A 552 6.98 -20.93 -33.49
CA LEU A 552 7.96 -21.34 -32.49
C LEU A 552 7.28 -21.41 -31.12
N GLU A 553 7.47 -22.52 -30.39
CA GLU A 553 7.00 -22.68 -29.02
C GLU A 553 8.08 -22.19 -28.04
N VAL A 554 7.94 -20.96 -27.57
CA VAL A 554 8.90 -20.30 -26.68
C VAL A 554 8.37 -20.32 -25.25
N SER A 555 9.13 -20.85 -24.31
CA SER A 555 8.73 -20.97 -22.90
C SER A 555 9.86 -20.58 -21.96
N SER A 556 9.55 -20.08 -20.77
CA SER A 556 10.53 -19.82 -19.72
C SER A 556 10.19 -20.64 -18.48
N LYS A 557 11.15 -21.44 -17.99
CA LYS A 557 11.01 -22.23 -16.76
C LYS A 557 12.26 -22.09 -15.91
N ASN A 558 12.10 -21.69 -14.65
CA ASN A 558 13.22 -21.43 -13.73
C ASN A 558 14.27 -20.47 -14.33
N ASN A 559 13.82 -19.41 -15.01
CA ASN A 559 14.64 -18.43 -15.74
C ASN A 559 15.47 -19.01 -16.91
N ILE A 560 15.20 -20.24 -17.33
CA ILE A 560 15.78 -20.84 -18.54
C ILE A 560 14.75 -20.70 -19.66
N VAL A 561 15.11 -19.92 -20.69
CA VAL A 561 14.33 -19.83 -21.92
C VAL A 561 14.54 -21.09 -22.75
N SER A 562 13.49 -21.60 -23.35
CA SER A 562 13.54 -22.70 -24.31
C SER A 562 12.68 -22.39 -25.52
N VAL A 563 13.12 -22.79 -26.69
CA VAL A 563 12.39 -22.70 -27.95
C VAL A 563 12.23 -24.11 -28.52
N ASN A 564 11.00 -24.53 -28.80
CA ASN A 564 10.71 -25.90 -29.24
C ASN A 564 11.28 -26.99 -28.31
N LYS A 565 11.33 -26.71 -26.99
CA LYS A 565 11.95 -27.52 -25.92
C LYS A 565 13.49 -27.57 -25.93
N GLU A 566 14.14 -26.84 -26.84
CA GLU A 566 15.58 -26.66 -26.87
C GLU A 566 15.98 -25.48 -25.96
N PRO A 567 16.91 -25.67 -25.01
CA PRO A 567 17.33 -24.59 -24.12
C PRO A 567 18.14 -23.54 -24.88
N VAL A 568 17.94 -22.28 -24.49
CA VAL A 568 18.77 -21.16 -24.92
C VAL A 568 20.04 -21.13 -24.08
N ALA A 569 21.20 -20.99 -24.73
CA ALA A 569 22.50 -20.85 -24.08
C ALA A 569 22.76 -19.42 -23.58
N GLU A 570 22.39 -18.42 -24.39
CA GLU A 570 22.52 -17.00 -24.07
C GLU A 570 21.30 -16.24 -24.60
N ALA A 571 20.65 -15.46 -23.73
CA ALA A 571 19.40 -14.78 -24.00
C ALA A 571 19.58 -13.26 -24.08
N ASP A 572 18.65 -12.59 -24.74
CA ASP A 572 18.51 -11.14 -24.77
C ASP A 572 19.73 -10.37 -25.29
N ILE A 573 20.41 -10.90 -26.31
CA ILE A 573 21.48 -10.16 -26.99
C ILE A 573 20.81 -9.11 -27.89
N MET A 574 20.75 -7.86 -27.42
CA MET A 574 19.96 -6.80 -28.03
C MET A 574 20.59 -6.25 -29.32
N ALA A 575 19.79 -6.16 -30.38
CA ALA A 575 20.14 -5.54 -31.66
C ALA A 575 19.19 -4.38 -32.00
N THR A 576 19.62 -3.43 -32.84
CA THR A 576 18.81 -2.25 -33.21
C THR A 576 17.52 -2.60 -33.93
N ASN A 577 17.50 -3.74 -34.62
CA ASN A 577 16.36 -4.29 -35.37
C ASN A 577 15.85 -5.64 -34.84
N GLY A 578 16.27 -6.05 -33.63
CA GLY A 578 15.81 -7.32 -33.06
C GLY A 578 16.42 -7.70 -31.72
N VAL A 579 16.23 -8.97 -31.36
CA VAL A 579 16.88 -9.64 -30.22
C VAL A 579 17.43 -10.98 -30.69
N VAL A 580 18.61 -11.36 -30.22
CA VAL A 580 19.27 -12.62 -30.57
C VAL A 580 19.30 -13.55 -29.35
N TYR A 581 18.98 -14.82 -29.58
CA TYR A 581 19.04 -15.92 -28.63
C TYR A 581 20.02 -16.96 -29.16
N ALA A 582 21.14 -17.19 -28.46
CA ALA A 582 22.08 -18.23 -28.86
C ALA A 582 21.51 -19.61 -28.48
N ILE A 583 21.45 -20.53 -29.45
CA ILE A 583 20.98 -21.90 -29.24
C ILE A 583 22.03 -22.92 -29.73
N SER A 584 22.03 -24.10 -29.12
CA SER A 584 23.00 -25.17 -29.38
C SER A 584 22.49 -26.24 -30.34
N SER A 585 21.32 -26.03 -30.96
CA SER A 585 20.71 -26.94 -31.93
C SER A 585 20.07 -26.16 -33.09
N VAL A 586 19.99 -26.77 -34.27
CA VAL A 586 19.30 -26.19 -35.43
C VAL A 586 17.83 -26.61 -35.37
N LEU A 587 16.93 -25.63 -35.27
CA LEU A 587 15.49 -25.85 -35.18
C LEU A 587 14.92 -26.33 -36.52
N GLN A 588 14.05 -27.35 -36.43
CA GLN A 588 13.32 -27.87 -37.58
C GLN A 588 11.86 -27.41 -37.52
N PRO A 589 11.29 -26.90 -38.63
CA PRO A 589 9.86 -26.68 -38.74
C PRO A 589 9.10 -27.99 -38.48
N PRO A 590 7.87 -27.92 -37.94
CA PRO A 590 7.02 -29.10 -37.84
C PRO A 590 6.84 -29.73 -39.24
N ALA A 591 6.84 -31.05 -39.33
CA ALA A 591 6.58 -31.72 -40.61
C ALA A 591 5.22 -31.24 -41.16
N VAL A 592 5.20 -30.82 -42.43
CA VAL A 592 3.99 -30.37 -43.13
C VAL A 592 2.93 -31.46 -42.99
N ARG A 593 1.91 -31.23 -42.15
CA ARG A 593 0.74 -32.09 -42.17
C ARG A 593 0.00 -31.80 -43.47
N PRO A 594 -0.30 -32.80 -44.32
CA PRO A 594 -1.17 -32.58 -45.46
C PRO A 594 -2.47 -31.96 -44.95
N GLN A 595 -2.92 -30.88 -45.60
CA GLN A 595 -4.12 -30.11 -45.25
C GLN A 595 -5.25 -31.04 -44.80
N GLU A 596 -5.60 -30.96 -43.51
CA GLU A 596 -6.93 -31.37 -43.07
C GLU A 596 -7.92 -30.43 -43.75
N ARG A 597 -8.58 -30.98 -44.76
CA ARG A 597 -9.64 -30.34 -45.51
C ARG A 597 -10.83 -30.14 -44.56
N GLY A 598 -11.04 -28.88 -44.15
CA GLY A 598 -12.32 -28.35 -43.71
C GLY A 598 -12.66 -28.57 -42.24
N ASP A 599 -12.43 -27.54 -41.42
CA ASP A 599 -13.38 -27.14 -40.38
C ASP A 599 -13.43 -25.60 -40.37
N GLU A 600 -14.40 -25.05 -41.10
CA GLU A 600 -14.94 -23.74 -40.78
C GLU A 600 -15.61 -23.86 -39.40
N LEU A 601 -14.90 -23.45 -38.35
CA LEU A 601 -15.52 -23.09 -37.08
C LEU A 601 -15.44 -21.57 -36.92
N ALA A 602 -16.62 -20.98 -36.87
CA ALA A 602 -16.92 -19.56 -36.86
C ALA A 602 -16.06 -18.78 -35.86
N ASP A 603 -15.35 -17.78 -36.39
CA ASP A 603 -14.76 -16.70 -35.62
C ASP A 603 -15.87 -15.73 -35.19
N SER A 604 -16.51 -16.01 -34.05
CA SER A 604 -17.52 -15.11 -33.45
C SER A 604 -16.90 -14.06 -32.53
N ALA A 605 -15.61 -13.74 -32.65
CA ALA A 605 -14.95 -12.76 -31.78
C ALA A 605 -14.31 -11.58 -32.55
N LEU A 606 -14.18 -11.66 -33.89
CA LEU A 606 -13.60 -10.57 -34.69
C LEU A 606 -14.60 -9.59 -35.33
N ASP A 607 -15.91 -9.79 -35.20
CA ASP A 607 -16.92 -8.86 -35.71
C ASP A 607 -17.38 -7.77 -34.71
N ILE A 608 -16.88 -7.79 -33.46
CA ILE A 608 -17.26 -6.80 -32.45
C ILE A 608 -16.42 -5.50 -32.55
N PHE A 609 -15.27 -5.50 -33.21
CA PHE A 609 -14.42 -4.31 -33.36
C PHE A 609 -14.57 -3.55 -34.70
N LYS A 610 -15.50 -3.95 -35.58
CA LYS A 610 -15.83 -3.21 -36.82
C LYS A 610 -17.17 -2.47 -36.80
N GLN A 611 -17.90 -2.46 -35.67
CA GLN A 611 -19.15 -1.68 -35.52
C GLN A 611 -19.05 -0.50 -34.53
N ALA A 612 -17.87 -0.18 -34.00
CA ALA A 612 -17.67 0.96 -33.10
C ALA A 612 -17.25 2.28 -33.78
N SER A 613 -17.47 2.43 -35.09
CA SER A 613 -17.22 3.68 -35.84
C SER A 613 -18.45 4.28 -36.52
N ALA A 614 -19.67 3.86 -36.12
CA ALA A 614 -20.93 4.37 -36.67
C ALA A 614 -21.83 5.11 -35.66
N TYR A 615 -21.33 5.51 -34.49
CA TYR A 615 -22.01 6.43 -33.57
C TYR A 615 -21.08 7.55 -33.12
N SER A 616 -20.90 8.53 -34.01
CA SER A 616 -20.55 9.91 -33.66
C SER A 616 -21.12 10.82 -34.76
N ARG A 617 -22.36 11.25 -34.53
CA ARG A 617 -22.90 12.56 -34.94
C ARG A 617 -23.52 13.17 -33.71
#